data_AF-A0A353N7N3-F1
#
_entry.id   AF-A0A353N7N3-F1
#
_cell.length_a   1.000
_cell.length_b   1.000
_cell.length_c   1.000
_cell.angle_alpha   90.00
_cell.angle_beta   90.00
_cell.angle_gamma   90.00
#
_symmetry.space_group_name_H-M   'P 1'
#
loop_
_entity.id
_entity.type
_entity.pdbx_description
1 polymer ?
#
loop_
_entity_poly.entity_id
_entity_poly.type
_entity_poly.pdbx_seq_one_letter_code
_entity_poly.pdbx_strand_id
1 'polypeptide(L)'
;LLGMETVQQPTSWENGIRLLSPQDARGISFKHTFFAGLNEGVFPRIKPEGWLLREEEIKHWPVEGLLPKNVDQLSMERLLFYYVINTPQEKLILSYCETDQEGQPLNPSSFLEDLVTLLPTLKEELQVARYKGFFLKQPATKKDLKREIADKIALERERRTGKLLTTGVMGEKEQKILTSSFTREPMSVSALEEYAACPFAFFCRRWLQLETLLEPEVLPNRLEEGSIYHQVLKEFFSGHRGEVLRRSLLGKYLEEIRALALKHYPEAHESAPILHRNFLELGRENFILRLEKVIKEEVEWAEKTDGRFTARYLELGFGGIKKEADQESTEWPLVLTEETTTRTTLPLHLWGKIDRVDTDTNGRFIIYDYKSGNPPLFKQIQEGKLLQLPLYLLAVIRLILPTREPVGAAYYSLNKTNRLRGIWRQVALDFGIKIRGALDDGAWEDLIANSTRQALQYYRGILRGDFPFCPQEQCSSYCEFRTICRRTIWGKEAKVENEAE
;
A
#
# COMPACT_ATOMS: atom_id res chain seq x y z
N LEU A 1 2.78 -31.58 -15.25
CA LEU A 1 1.56 -30.98 -14.64
C LEU A 1 1.47 -29.46 -14.90
N LEU A 2 1.91 -28.96 -16.07
CA LEU A 2 1.88 -27.51 -16.41
C LEU A 2 1.01 -27.22 -17.65
N GLY A 3 0.07 -28.11 -17.98
CA GLY A 3 -0.77 -27.99 -19.17
C GLY A 3 -1.98 -27.06 -19.02
N MET A 4 -2.17 -26.43 -17.86
CA MET A 4 -3.34 -25.58 -17.56
C MET A 4 -2.97 -24.43 -16.60
N GLU A 5 -2.00 -23.59 -16.97
CA GLU A 5 -1.96 -22.22 -16.43
C GLU A 5 -2.75 -21.32 -17.37
N THR A 6 -3.97 -20.95 -16.99
CA THR A 6 -4.75 -19.90 -17.66
C THR A 6 -4.22 -18.55 -17.23
N VAL A 7 -3.44 -17.90 -18.11
CA VAL A 7 -3.07 -16.50 -17.95
C VAL A 7 -4.31 -15.64 -18.26
N GLN A 8 -4.71 -14.77 -17.33
CA GLN A 8 -5.77 -13.79 -17.60
C GLN A 8 -5.36 -12.90 -18.78
N GLN A 9 -6.20 -12.85 -19.82
CA GLN A 9 -5.97 -11.94 -20.93
C GLN A 9 -6.14 -10.48 -20.47
N PRO A 10 -5.12 -9.61 -20.61
CA PRO A 10 -5.25 -8.20 -20.26
C PRO A 10 -6.32 -7.50 -21.10
N THR A 11 -6.99 -6.49 -20.55
CA THR A 11 -8.23 -5.88 -21.07
C THR A 11 -8.08 -5.01 -22.33
N SER A 12 -6.90 -4.87 -22.95
CA SER A 12 -6.74 -4.07 -24.19
C SER A 12 -5.70 -4.64 -25.17
N TRP A 13 -6.11 -5.59 -26.01
CA TRP A 13 -5.22 -6.24 -26.98
C TRP A 13 -4.94 -5.42 -28.26
N GLU A 14 -5.74 -4.38 -28.54
CA GLU A 14 -5.89 -3.97 -29.95
C GLU A 14 -4.81 -3.04 -30.52
N ASN A 15 -4.06 -2.23 -29.74
CA ASN A 15 -3.03 -1.34 -30.31
C ASN A 15 -1.87 -1.01 -29.34
N GLY A 16 -0.67 -1.56 -29.55
CA GLY A 16 0.55 -1.13 -28.84
C GLY A 16 1.71 -2.13 -28.89
N ILE A 17 2.92 -1.67 -28.53
CA ILE A 17 4.08 -2.54 -28.23
C ILE A 17 3.91 -3.06 -26.80
N ARG A 18 4.06 -4.37 -26.60
CA ARG A 18 3.98 -4.99 -25.27
C ARG A 18 5.36 -5.06 -24.64
N LEU A 19 5.46 -4.51 -23.43
CA LEU A 19 6.64 -4.66 -22.58
C LEU A 19 6.27 -5.66 -21.48
N LEU A 20 6.85 -6.86 -21.55
CA LEU A 20 6.52 -7.98 -20.68
C LEU A 20 7.79 -8.49 -20.00
N SER A 21 7.66 -9.04 -18.81
CA SER A 21 8.74 -9.85 -18.23
C SER A 21 8.81 -11.21 -18.93
N PRO A 22 9.95 -11.93 -18.87
CA PRO A 22 10.06 -13.30 -19.39
C PRO A 22 8.98 -14.26 -18.84
N GLN A 23 8.53 -14.03 -17.61
CA GLN A 23 7.52 -14.85 -16.93
C GLN A 23 6.13 -14.61 -17.50
N ASP A 24 5.80 -13.36 -17.85
CA ASP A 24 4.51 -12.96 -18.43
C ASP A 24 4.40 -13.34 -19.91
N ALA A 25 5.54 -13.43 -20.61
CA ALA A 25 5.57 -13.78 -22.03
C ALA A 25 5.30 -15.27 -22.28
N ARG A 26 5.23 -16.11 -21.25
CA ARG A 26 5.03 -17.57 -21.37
C ARG A 26 3.71 -17.88 -22.08
N GLY A 27 3.81 -18.67 -23.16
CA GLY A 27 2.64 -19.17 -23.89
C GLY A 27 1.92 -18.13 -24.76
N ILE A 28 2.49 -16.93 -24.92
CA ILE A 28 1.95 -15.87 -25.77
C ILE A 28 2.80 -15.76 -27.04
N SER A 29 2.17 -15.59 -28.19
CA SER A 29 2.88 -15.44 -29.47
C SER A 29 2.74 -14.03 -30.04
N PHE A 30 3.83 -13.49 -30.59
CA PHE A 30 3.89 -12.20 -31.27
C PHE A 30 4.47 -12.36 -32.66
N LYS A 31 4.15 -11.46 -33.61
CA LYS A 31 4.84 -11.47 -34.92
C LYS A 31 6.34 -11.24 -34.75
N HIS A 32 6.70 -10.25 -33.92
CA HIS A 32 8.08 -9.86 -33.64
C HIS A 32 8.30 -9.80 -32.13
N THR A 33 9.37 -10.43 -31.64
CA THR A 33 9.78 -10.38 -30.23
C THR A 33 11.14 -9.72 -30.12
N PHE A 34 11.25 -8.77 -29.19
CA PHE A 34 12.53 -8.18 -28.78
C PHE A 34 12.85 -8.64 -27.36
N PHE A 35 13.91 -9.42 -27.19
CA PHE A 35 14.46 -9.74 -25.88
C PHE A 35 15.59 -8.76 -25.58
N ALA A 36 15.33 -7.82 -24.67
CA ALA A 36 16.31 -6.83 -24.25
C ALA A 36 17.01 -7.21 -22.95
N GLY A 37 18.32 -6.94 -22.87
CA GLY A 37 19.09 -7.05 -21.63
C GLY A 37 19.63 -8.45 -21.33
N LEU A 38 20.05 -9.20 -22.35
CA LEU A 38 20.74 -10.49 -22.19
C LEU A 38 22.19 -10.29 -21.74
N ASN A 39 22.36 -9.77 -20.54
CA ASN A 39 23.64 -9.56 -19.87
C ASN A 39 23.80 -10.48 -18.66
N GLU A 40 25.04 -10.81 -18.32
CA GLU A 40 25.37 -11.57 -17.12
C GLU A 40 24.80 -10.88 -15.86
N GLY A 41 24.20 -11.67 -14.95
CA GLY A 41 23.56 -11.16 -13.72
C GLY A 41 22.19 -10.48 -13.93
N VAL A 42 21.85 -10.08 -15.17
CA VAL A 42 20.51 -9.60 -15.53
C VAL A 42 19.62 -10.76 -15.95
N PHE A 43 20.12 -11.62 -16.85
CA PHE A 43 19.44 -12.83 -17.28
C PHE A 43 20.45 -13.89 -17.77
N PRO A 44 20.49 -15.11 -17.22
CA PRO A 44 19.64 -15.63 -16.14
C PRO A 44 19.85 -14.91 -14.81
N ARG A 45 18.78 -14.76 -14.05
CA ARG A 45 18.85 -14.11 -12.73
C ARG A 45 18.84 -15.16 -11.62
N ILE A 46 20.03 -15.52 -11.14
CA ILE A 46 20.17 -16.35 -9.94
C ILE A 46 20.03 -15.42 -8.73
N LYS A 47 19.02 -15.65 -7.88
CA LYS A 47 18.88 -14.88 -6.65
C LYS A 47 19.89 -15.43 -5.64
N PRO A 48 20.76 -14.58 -5.06
CA PRO A 48 21.61 -15.05 -3.98
C PRO A 48 20.74 -15.58 -2.84
N GLU A 49 21.13 -16.75 -2.31
CA GLU A 49 20.43 -17.35 -1.18
C GLU A 49 20.41 -16.40 0.01
N GLY A 50 19.38 -16.52 0.86
CA GLY A 50 19.31 -15.77 2.09
C GLY A 50 20.54 -16.04 2.97
N TRP A 51 21.08 -15.00 3.61
CA TRP A 51 22.28 -15.08 4.46
C TRP A 51 22.24 -16.16 5.55
N LEU A 52 21.03 -16.58 5.92
CA LEU A 52 20.73 -17.53 7.00
C LEU A 52 20.78 -19.00 6.56
N LEU A 53 20.59 -19.28 5.27
CA LEU A 53 20.37 -20.63 4.74
C LEU A 53 21.18 -20.78 3.46
N ARG A 54 22.48 -21.11 3.61
CA ARG A 54 23.39 -21.35 2.48
C ARG A 54 23.34 -22.79 2.01
N GLU A 55 23.43 -23.02 0.70
CA GLU A 55 23.37 -24.33 0.05
C GLU A 55 24.37 -25.30 0.66
N GLU A 56 25.58 -24.81 0.94
CA GLU A 56 26.69 -25.54 1.55
C GLU A 56 26.35 -26.07 2.96
N GLU A 57 25.56 -25.33 3.72
CA GLU A 57 25.20 -25.64 5.11
C GLU A 57 24.01 -26.61 5.16
N ILE A 58 23.10 -26.52 4.19
CA ILE A 58 21.84 -27.30 4.16
C ILE A 58 21.99 -28.62 3.40
N LYS A 59 23.09 -28.81 2.66
CA LYS A 59 23.37 -30.03 1.88
C LYS A 59 23.28 -31.34 2.67
N HIS A 60 23.38 -31.29 4.01
CA HIS A 60 23.28 -32.47 4.88
C HIS A 60 22.00 -32.50 5.71
N TRP A 61 21.09 -31.54 5.52
CA TRP A 61 19.87 -31.44 6.31
C TRP A 61 18.76 -32.30 5.71
N PRO A 62 17.82 -32.82 6.53
CA PRO A 62 16.70 -33.61 6.05
C PRO A 62 15.77 -32.88 5.06
N VAL A 63 15.87 -31.54 5.00
CA VAL A 63 15.05 -30.65 4.17
C VAL A 63 15.76 -30.19 2.90
N GLU A 64 16.94 -30.72 2.57
CA GLU A 64 17.74 -30.34 1.39
C GLU A 64 16.91 -30.33 0.09
N GLY A 65 16.05 -31.35 -0.10
CA GLY A 65 15.20 -31.46 -1.30
C GLY A 65 14.02 -30.49 -1.36
N LEU A 66 13.78 -29.67 -0.34
CA LEU A 66 12.67 -28.71 -0.27
C LEU A 66 13.07 -27.29 -0.64
N LEU A 67 14.37 -26.99 -0.74
CA LEU A 67 14.88 -25.67 -1.10
C LEU A 67 15.45 -25.68 -2.52
N PRO A 68 15.16 -24.65 -3.34
CA PRO A 68 15.64 -24.60 -4.72
C PRO A 68 17.14 -24.30 -4.75
N LYS A 69 17.92 -25.23 -5.31
CA LYS A 69 19.38 -25.08 -5.48
C LYS A 69 19.68 -24.05 -6.55
N ASN A 70 20.92 -23.53 -6.58
CA ASN A 70 21.35 -22.63 -7.66
C ASN A 70 21.20 -23.27 -9.05
N VAL A 71 21.43 -24.59 -9.14
CA VAL A 71 21.23 -25.38 -10.37
C VAL A 71 19.75 -25.45 -10.77
N ASP A 72 18.84 -25.57 -9.80
CA ASP A 72 17.40 -25.61 -10.05
C ASP A 72 16.89 -24.24 -10.52
N GLN A 73 17.36 -23.15 -9.90
CA GLN A 73 17.07 -21.79 -10.33
C GLN A 73 17.56 -21.53 -11.75
N LEU A 74 18.81 -21.92 -12.06
CA LEU A 74 19.36 -21.79 -13.40
C LEU A 74 18.58 -22.61 -14.43
N SER A 75 18.13 -23.81 -14.05
CA SER A 75 17.29 -24.67 -14.91
C SER A 75 15.92 -24.04 -15.18
N MET A 76 15.33 -23.40 -14.17
CA MET A 76 14.07 -22.67 -14.31
C MET A 76 14.22 -21.45 -15.23
N GLU A 77 15.27 -20.65 -15.03
CA GLU A 77 15.58 -19.51 -15.91
C GLU A 77 15.84 -19.96 -17.36
N ARG A 78 16.48 -21.12 -17.55
CA ARG A 78 16.69 -21.72 -18.88
C ARG A 78 15.39 -22.16 -19.53
N LEU A 79 14.45 -22.72 -18.75
CA LEU A 79 13.11 -23.03 -19.23
C LEU A 79 12.33 -21.77 -19.60
N LEU A 80 12.43 -20.71 -18.80
CA LEU A 80 11.84 -19.40 -19.12
C LEU A 80 12.42 -18.84 -20.42
N PHE A 81 13.75 -18.89 -20.58
CA PHE A 81 14.40 -18.48 -21.82
C PHE A 81 13.85 -19.25 -23.02
N TYR A 82 13.72 -20.58 -22.89
CA TYR A 82 13.12 -21.43 -23.91
C TYR A 82 11.70 -20.98 -24.27
N TYR A 83 10.86 -20.63 -23.30
CA TYR A 83 9.52 -20.11 -23.62
C TYR A 83 9.58 -18.78 -24.36
N VAL A 84 10.44 -17.85 -23.94
CA VAL A 84 10.53 -16.53 -24.58
C VAL A 84 11.04 -16.62 -26.03
N ILE A 85 12.04 -17.45 -26.32
CA ILE A 85 12.54 -17.63 -27.69
C ILE A 85 11.50 -18.26 -28.62
N ASN A 86 10.45 -18.89 -28.07
CA ASN A 86 9.33 -19.47 -28.82
C ASN A 86 8.12 -18.53 -28.95
N THR A 87 8.19 -17.31 -28.40
CA THR A 87 7.14 -16.29 -28.60
C THR A 87 7.05 -15.70 -30.01
N PRO A 88 8.14 -15.51 -30.80
CA PRO A 88 8.04 -14.87 -32.10
C PRO A 88 7.55 -15.83 -33.20
N GLN A 89 6.67 -15.34 -34.07
CA GLN A 89 6.18 -16.05 -35.24
C GLN A 89 6.99 -15.74 -36.50
N GLU A 90 7.52 -14.51 -36.62
CA GLU A 90 8.27 -14.06 -37.80
C GLU A 90 9.72 -13.72 -37.45
N LYS A 91 9.97 -12.98 -36.36
CA LYS A 91 11.32 -12.51 -36.03
C LYS A 91 11.60 -12.40 -34.52
N LEU A 92 12.75 -12.95 -34.10
CA LEU A 92 13.33 -12.76 -32.77
C LEU A 92 14.53 -11.81 -32.87
N ILE A 93 14.60 -10.84 -31.96
CA ILE A 93 15.74 -9.92 -31.84
C ILE A 93 16.24 -10.00 -30.41
N LEU A 94 17.50 -10.40 -30.24
CA LEU A 94 18.18 -10.53 -28.95
C LEU A 94 19.16 -9.37 -28.80
N SER A 95 19.14 -8.68 -27.66
CA SER A 95 20.07 -7.57 -27.40
C SER A 95 20.69 -7.65 -26.01
N TYR A 96 21.95 -7.20 -25.94
CA TYR A 96 22.73 -7.03 -24.72
C TYR A 96 23.53 -5.73 -24.81
N CYS A 97 23.94 -5.19 -23.67
CA CYS A 97 24.79 -4.01 -23.59
C CYS A 97 26.27 -4.43 -23.44
N GLU A 98 27.19 -3.74 -24.10
CA GLU A 98 28.64 -3.94 -23.88
C GLU A 98 29.18 -3.14 -22.71
N THR A 99 28.50 -2.05 -22.32
CA THR A 99 28.88 -1.20 -21.20
C THR A 99 27.66 -0.76 -20.38
N ASP A 100 27.89 -0.44 -19.11
CA ASP A 100 26.90 0.22 -18.25
C ASP A 100 26.83 1.74 -18.48
N GLN A 101 26.15 2.48 -17.59
CA GLN A 101 25.98 3.93 -17.69
C GLN A 101 27.26 4.69 -17.33
N GLU A 102 28.13 4.08 -16.54
CA GLU A 102 29.42 4.57 -16.06
C GLU A 102 30.57 4.22 -17.02
N GLY A 103 30.29 3.43 -18.06
CA GLY A 103 31.26 3.00 -19.08
C GLY A 103 32.04 1.74 -18.70
N GLN A 104 31.67 1.03 -17.63
CA GLN A 104 32.27 -0.25 -17.27
C GLN A 104 31.79 -1.35 -18.22
N PRO A 105 32.66 -2.31 -18.59
CA PRO A 105 32.29 -3.40 -19.47
C PRO A 105 31.25 -4.32 -18.83
N LEU A 106 30.25 -4.73 -19.60
CA LEU A 106 29.25 -5.72 -19.23
C LEU A 106 29.43 -6.98 -20.08
N ASN A 107 29.40 -8.13 -19.43
CA ASN A 107 29.46 -9.41 -20.11
C ASN A 107 28.08 -9.76 -20.73
N PRO A 108 28.06 -10.42 -21.90
CA PRO A 108 26.85 -11.01 -22.44
C PRO A 108 26.36 -12.16 -21.55
N SER A 109 25.07 -12.49 -21.66
CA SER A 109 24.49 -13.64 -20.98
C SER A 109 25.09 -14.96 -21.46
N SER A 110 25.33 -15.89 -20.53
CA SER A 110 25.73 -17.26 -20.86
C SER A 110 24.72 -17.99 -21.76
N PHE A 111 23.44 -17.64 -21.68
CA PHE A 111 22.42 -18.23 -22.57
C PHE A 111 22.54 -17.75 -24.02
N LEU A 112 23.04 -16.52 -24.21
CA LEU A 112 23.33 -16.00 -25.54
C LEU A 112 24.55 -16.73 -26.13
N GLU A 113 25.58 -16.97 -25.33
CA GLU A 113 26.77 -17.74 -25.74
C GLU A 113 26.40 -19.18 -26.14
N ASP A 114 25.56 -19.84 -25.34
CA ASP A 114 25.02 -21.16 -25.65
C ASP A 114 24.27 -21.16 -26.98
N LEU A 115 23.40 -20.17 -27.20
CA LEU A 115 22.61 -20.06 -28.43
C LEU A 115 23.50 -19.81 -29.65
N VAL A 116 24.52 -18.97 -29.52
CA VAL A 116 25.50 -18.69 -30.57
C VAL A 116 26.37 -19.92 -30.87
N THR A 117 26.66 -20.74 -29.86
CA THR A 117 27.36 -22.01 -30.05
C THR A 117 26.48 -23.01 -30.81
N LEU A 118 25.19 -23.06 -30.51
CA LEU A 118 24.21 -23.93 -31.19
C LEU A 118 23.87 -23.44 -32.61
N LEU A 119 23.86 -22.12 -32.83
CA LEU A 119 23.53 -21.46 -34.09
C LEU A 119 24.64 -20.47 -34.48
N PRO A 120 25.77 -20.96 -35.02
CA PRO A 120 26.93 -20.11 -35.33
C PRO A 120 26.63 -18.96 -36.29
N THR A 121 25.62 -19.11 -37.15
CA THR A 121 25.17 -18.07 -38.09
C THR A 121 24.68 -16.79 -37.39
N LEU A 122 24.27 -16.87 -36.12
CA LEU A 122 23.89 -15.69 -35.33
C LEU A 122 25.04 -14.71 -35.12
N LYS A 123 26.31 -15.18 -35.10
CA LYS A 123 27.48 -14.29 -34.99
C LYS A 123 27.64 -13.38 -36.20
N GLU A 124 27.22 -13.84 -37.38
CA GLU A 124 27.32 -13.08 -38.63
C GLU A 124 26.24 -11.98 -38.72
N GLU A 125 25.13 -12.16 -37.99
CA GLU A 125 24.05 -11.19 -37.89
C GLU A 125 24.21 -10.21 -36.71
N LEU A 126 25.32 -10.27 -35.97
CA LEU A 126 25.58 -9.38 -34.85
C LEU A 126 25.70 -7.92 -35.34
N GLN A 127 24.69 -7.12 -35.02
CA GLN A 127 24.67 -5.70 -35.35
C GLN A 127 24.89 -4.86 -34.11
N VAL A 128 26.00 -4.12 -34.08
CA VAL A 128 26.18 -3.05 -33.10
C VAL A 128 25.15 -1.97 -33.39
N ALA A 129 24.21 -1.79 -32.48
CA ALA A 129 23.20 -0.74 -32.55
C ALA A 129 23.87 0.63 -32.38
N ARG A 130 24.45 1.15 -33.47
CA ARG A 130 24.98 2.51 -33.47
C ARG A 130 23.79 3.47 -33.41
N TYR A 131 23.75 4.28 -32.36
CA TYR A 131 22.88 5.44 -32.28
C TYR A 131 23.28 6.44 -33.36
N LYS A 132 22.86 6.20 -34.60
CA LYS A 132 22.71 7.28 -35.59
C LYS A 132 21.50 8.04 -35.11
N GLY A 133 21.66 9.32 -34.76
CA GLY A 133 20.61 10.20 -34.22
C GLY A 133 19.41 10.39 -35.15
N PHE A 134 18.70 9.31 -35.44
CA PHE A 134 17.37 9.29 -35.99
C PHE A 134 16.45 9.72 -34.86
N PHE A 135 16.26 11.04 -34.76
CA PHE A 135 14.94 11.53 -34.41
C PHE A 135 13.96 10.77 -35.30
N LEU A 136 12.98 10.10 -34.69
CA LEU A 136 11.82 9.59 -35.41
C LEU A 136 11.24 10.75 -36.22
N LYS A 137 11.66 10.90 -37.48
CA LYS A 137 10.97 11.71 -38.48
C LYS A 137 9.77 10.88 -38.91
N GLN A 138 8.83 10.67 -38.00
CA GLN A 138 7.49 10.32 -38.44
C GLN A 138 6.90 11.56 -39.12
N PRO A 139 6.27 11.40 -40.30
CA PRO A 139 5.37 12.40 -40.81
C PRO A 139 4.13 12.40 -39.91
N ALA A 140 4.24 12.99 -38.72
CA ALA A 140 3.09 13.23 -37.87
C ALA A 140 2.15 14.18 -38.63
N THR A 141 1.09 13.61 -39.16
CA THR A 141 0.02 14.27 -39.94
C THR A 141 -0.87 15.14 -39.06
N LYS A 142 -0.76 15.05 -37.72
CA LYS A 142 -1.45 15.93 -36.76
C LYS A 142 -0.44 16.85 -36.05
N LYS A 143 -0.65 18.16 -36.22
CA LYS A 143 0.17 19.25 -35.63
C LYS A 143 0.33 19.11 -34.11
N ASP A 144 -0.66 18.51 -33.44
CA ASP A 144 -0.70 18.31 -31.99
C ASP A 144 0.29 17.24 -31.51
N LEU A 145 0.50 16.16 -32.27
CA LEU A 145 1.42 15.09 -31.87
C LEU A 145 2.89 15.52 -31.96
N LYS A 146 3.25 16.35 -32.95
CA LYS A 146 4.60 16.92 -33.04
C LYS A 146 4.92 17.82 -31.85
N ARG A 147 3.94 18.64 -31.46
CA ARG A 147 4.04 19.52 -30.29
C ARG A 147 4.18 18.70 -29.02
N GLU A 148 3.33 17.70 -28.81
CA GLU A 148 3.38 16.84 -27.64
C GLU A 148 4.71 16.09 -27.51
N ILE A 149 5.25 15.55 -28.60
CA ILE A 149 6.56 14.87 -28.58
C ILE A 149 7.68 15.86 -28.28
N ALA A 150 7.66 17.06 -28.90
CA ALA A 150 8.65 18.10 -28.63
C ALA A 150 8.62 18.56 -27.17
N ASP A 151 7.42 18.77 -26.62
CA ASP A 151 7.20 19.15 -25.23
C ASP A 151 7.72 18.05 -24.29
N LYS A 152 7.42 16.76 -24.55
CA LYS A 152 7.95 15.63 -23.76
C LYS A 152 9.48 15.53 -23.81
N ILE A 153 10.09 15.75 -24.98
CA ILE A 153 11.55 15.74 -25.13
C ILE A 153 12.18 16.92 -24.38
N ALA A 154 11.60 18.13 -24.48
CA ALA A 154 12.05 19.31 -23.77
C ALA A 154 11.98 19.09 -22.26
N LEU A 155 10.84 18.60 -21.76
CA LEU A 155 10.64 18.19 -20.37
C LEU A 155 11.71 17.19 -19.90
N GLU A 156 11.99 16.14 -20.68
CA GLU A 156 12.99 15.13 -20.29
C GLU A 156 14.42 15.69 -20.29
N ARG A 157 14.74 16.65 -21.17
CA ARG A 157 16.03 17.36 -21.17
C ARG A 157 16.17 18.29 -19.97
N GLU A 158 15.13 19.04 -19.64
CA GLU A 158 15.09 19.92 -18.47
C GLU A 158 15.19 19.12 -17.16
N ARG A 159 14.59 17.93 -17.12
CA ARG A 159 14.74 16.98 -16.01
C ARG A 159 16.18 16.50 -15.84
N ARG A 160 16.82 16.06 -16.92
CA ARG A 160 18.22 15.56 -16.88
C ARG A 160 19.23 16.63 -16.47
N THR A 161 18.95 17.88 -16.79
CA THR A 161 19.79 19.02 -16.42
C THR A 161 19.48 19.59 -15.03
N GLY A 162 18.53 19.00 -14.29
CA GLY A 162 18.11 19.45 -12.97
C GLY A 162 17.40 20.80 -12.95
N LYS A 163 17.09 21.37 -14.13
CA LYS A 163 16.47 22.70 -14.27
C LYS A 163 14.96 22.69 -14.06
N LEU A 164 14.30 21.53 -14.18
CA LEU A 164 12.85 21.48 -14.06
C LEU A 164 12.40 21.53 -12.59
N LEU A 165 11.68 22.60 -12.26
CA LEU A 165 11.05 22.94 -10.98
C LEU A 165 9.57 22.53 -10.92
N THR A 166 9.09 21.57 -11.71
CA THR A 166 7.66 21.19 -11.65
C THR A 166 7.41 20.38 -10.38
N THR A 167 7.00 21.07 -9.33
CA THR A 167 6.75 20.59 -7.97
C THR A 167 5.39 19.90 -7.81
N GLY A 168 4.81 19.34 -8.88
CA GLY A 168 3.52 18.66 -8.82
C GLY A 168 2.29 19.58 -8.64
N VAL A 169 2.38 20.85 -9.03
CA VAL A 169 1.25 21.79 -9.02
C VAL A 169 0.54 21.80 -10.36
N MET A 170 -0.79 21.76 -10.35
CA MET A 170 -1.62 21.86 -11.55
C MET A 170 -1.86 23.30 -11.99
N GLY A 171 -2.05 23.50 -13.31
CA GLY A 171 -2.42 24.81 -13.87
C GLY A 171 -3.86 25.20 -13.57
N GLU A 172 -4.20 26.49 -13.78
CA GLU A 172 -5.52 27.04 -13.46
C GLU A 172 -6.69 26.32 -14.18
N LYS A 173 -6.45 25.77 -15.38
CA LYS A 173 -7.48 25.04 -16.12
C LYS A 173 -7.79 23.70 -15.45
N GLU A 174 -6.75 22.97 -15.06
CA GLU A 174 -6.87 21.68 -14.39
C GLU A 174 -7.44 21.85 -12.97
N GLN A 175 -7.08 22.94 -12.26
CA GLN A 175 -7.68 23.30 -10.97
C GLN A 175 -9.20 23.51 -11.05
N LYS A 176 -9.70 24.14 -12.13
CA LYS A 176 -11.15 24.30 -12.34
C LYS A 176 -11.85 22.96 -12.51
N ILE A 177 -11.23 22.02 -13.23
CA ILE A 177 -11.75 20.64 -13.41
C ILE A 177 -11.79 19.89 -12.07
N LEU A 178 -10.72 20.01 -11.28
CA LEU A 178 -10.66 19.48 -9.91
C LEU A 178 -11.80 20.03 -9.06
N THR A 179 -11.91 21.35 -8.98
CA THR A 179 -12.91 22.02 -8.13
C THR A 179 -14.33 21.66 -8.56
N SER A 180 -14.61 21.54 -9.86
CA SER A 180 -15.95 21.11 -10.31
C SER A 180 -16.30 19.67 -9.92
N SER A 181 -15.30 18.79 -9.79
CA SER A 181 -15.51 17.37 -9.51
C SER A 181 -15.69 17.06 -8.01
N PHE A 182 -15.12 17.88 -7.11
CA PHE A 182 -15.10 17.63 -5.66
C PHE A 182 -16.35 18.11 -4.89
N THR A 183 -17.37 18.66 -5.55
CA THR A 183 -18.36 19.52 -4.87
C THR A 183 -19.54 18.82 -4.18
N ARG A 184 -19.63 17.48 -4.15
CA ARG A 184 -20.81 16.80 -3.54
C ARG A 184 -20.56 15.55 -2.72
N GLU A 185 -19.51 14.78 -3.01
CA GLU A 185 -19.28 13.52 -2.29
C GLU A 185 -18.34 13.72 -1.09
N PRO A 186 -18.67 13.15 0.08
CA PRO A 186 -17.76 13.16 1.22
C PRO A 186 -16.42 12.49 0.87
N MET A 187 -15.33 12.99 1.45
CA MET A 187 -13.99 12.39 1.34
C MET A 187 -13.72 11.47 2.53
N SER A 188 -13.00 10.35 2.33
CA SER A 188 -12.63 9.50 3.45
C SER A 188 -11.55 10.16 4.32
N VAL A 189 -11.60 9.95 5.63
CA VAL A 189 -10.54 10.46 6.52
C VAL A 189 -9.15 9.91 6.13
N SER A 190 -9.07 8.66 5.69
CA SER A 190 -7.83 8.05 5.20
C SER A 190 -7.26 8.76 3.95
N ALA A 191 -8.12 9.33 3.10
CA ALA A 191 -7.69 10.03 1.90
C ALA A 191 -6.97 11.35 2.26
N LEU A 192 -7.38 12.04 3.34
CA LEU A 192 -6.64 13.19 3.86
C LEU A 192 -5.27 12.81 4.41
N GLU A 193 -5.17 11.68 5.11
CA GLU A 193 -3.88 11.18 5.61
C GLU A 193 -2.95 10.75 4.47
N GLU A 194 -3.48 10.15 3.40
CA GLU A 194 -2.72 9.85 2.19
C GLU A 194 -2.14 11.12 1.56
N TYR A 195 -2.93 12.19 1.49
CA TYR A 195 -2.47 13.49 1.01
C TYR A 195 -1.40 14.07 1.96
N ALA A 196 -1.62 14.00 3.28
CA ALA A 196 -0.66 14.45 4.28
C ALA A 196 0.69 13.72 4.18
N ALA A 197 0.66 12.41 3.88
CA ALA A 197 1.85 11.59 3.71
C ALA A 197 2.58 11.88 2.40
N CYS A 198 1.86 11.95 1.29
CA CYS A 198 2.41 12.32 -0.01
C CYS A 198 1.30 12.80 -0.96
N PRO A 199 1.20 14.11 -1.23
CA PRO A 199 0.20 14.66 -2.13
C PRO A 199 0.24 14.04 -3.54
N PHE A 200 1.44 13.76 -4.05
CA PHE A 200 1.59 13.08 -5.34
C PHE A 200 1.05 11.63 -5.33
N ALA A 201 1.29 10.87 -4.27
CA ALA A 201 0.77 9.51 -4.16
C ALA A 201 -0.77 9.52 -4.05
N PHE A 202 -1.32 10.48 -3.32
CA PHE A 202 -2.76 10.75 -3.29
C PHE A 202 -3.30 11.01 -4.70
N PHE A 203 -2.64 11.87 -5.47
CA PHE A 203 -3.04 12.16 -6.84
C PHE A 203 -3.05 10.90 -7.72
N CYS A 204 -1.99 10.09 -7.70
CA CYS A 204 -1.95 8.85 -8.45
C CYS A 204 -3.04 7.85 -8.03
N ARG A 205 -3.26 7.68 -6.72
CA ARG A 205 -4.19 6.67 -6.19
C ARG A 205 -5.65 7.08 -6.26
N ARG A 206 -5.97 8.31 -5.86
CA ARG A 206 -7.35 8.77 -5.65
C ARG A 206 -7.91 9.48 -6.88
N TRP A 207 -7.06 10.22 -7.60
CA TRP A 207 -7.49 11.00 -8.75
C TRP A 207 -7.30 10.23 -10.06
N LEU A 208 -6.09 9.76 -10.33
CA LEU A 208 -5.81 8.97 -11.53
C LEU A 208 -6.29 7.51 -11.42
N GLN A 209 -6.56 7.04 -10.20
CA GLN A 209 -7.01 5.68 -9.91
C GLN A 209 -6.11 4.62 -10.55
N LEU A 210 -4.79 4.86 -10.46
CA LEU A 210 -3.82 3.90 -10.98
C LEU A 210 -3.84 2.63 -10.15
N GLU A 211 -4.17 1.52 -10.80
CA GLU A 211 -4.11 0.19 -10.19
C GLU A 211 -2.69 -0.37 -10.27
N THR A 212 -2.24 -0.97 -9.17
CA THR A 212 -1.01 -1.73 -9.15
C THR A 212 -1.25 -3.16 -9.59
N LEU A 213 -0.34 -3.66 -10.43
CA LEU A 213 -0.26 -5.07 -10.73
C LEU A 213 0.37 -5.76 -9.51
N LEU A 214 -0.47 -6.36 -8.67
CA LEU A 214 -0.02 -7.17 -7.54
C LEU A 214 0.51 -8.51 -8.06
N GLU A 215 1.67 -8.92 -7.56
CA GLU A 215 2.11 -10.30 -7.74
C GLU A 215 1.23 -11.21 -6.87
N PRO A 216 0.75 -12.36 -7.38
CA PRO A 216 -0.03 -13.29 -6.58
C PRO A 216 0.84 -13.86 -5.45
N GLU A 217 0.55 -13.43 -4.22
CA GLU A 217 1.18 -13.96 -3.01
C GLU A 217 0.48 -15.26 -2.56
N VAL A 218 1.24 -16.20 -2.01
CA VAL A 218 0.69 -17.46 -1.46
C VAL A 218 -0.16 -17.20 -0.21
N LEU A 219 0.22 -16.18 0.56
CA LEU A 219 -0.49 -15.76 1.75
C LEU A 219 -1.31 -14.52 1.44
N PRO A 220 -2.41 -14.27 2.17
CA PRO A 220 -3.08 -12.98 2.14
C PRO A 220 -2.08 -11.86 2.41
N ASN A 221 -2.08 -10.84 1.56
CA ASN A 221 -1.22 -9.69 1.78
C ASN A 221 -1.66 -8.92 3.04
N ARG A 222 -0.87 -7.94 3.49
CA ARG A 222 -1.16 -7.21 4.74
C ARG A 222 -2.52 -6.52 4.78
N LEU A 223 -3.04 -6.08 3.64
CA LEU A 223 -4.33 -5.39 3.54
C LEU A 223 -5.49 -6.39 3.59
N GLU A 224 -5.35 -7.53 2.91
CA GLU A 224 -6.28 -8.65 2.98
C GLU A 224 -6.32 -9.23 4.40
N GLU A 225 -5.16 -9.55 4.99
CA GLU A 225 -5.06 -10.06 6.36
C GLU A 225 -5.69 -9.06 7.36
N GLY A 226 -5.44 -7.76 7.18
CA GLY A 226 -6.10 -6.69 7.91
C GLY A 226 -7.62 -6.81 7.84
N SER A 227 -8.18 -6.86 6.63
CA SER A 227 -9.62 -6.96 6.39
C SER A 227 -10.23 -8.20 7.05
N ILE A 228 -9.53 -9.35 7.03
CA ILE A 228 -9.96 -10.57 7.72
C ILE A 228 -9.98 -10.36 9.24
N TYR A 229 -9.00 -9.68 9.84
CA TYR A 229 -9.05 -9.33 11.27
C TYR A 229 -10.28 -8.51 11.62
N HIS A 230 -10.59 -7.45 10.86
CA HIS A 230 -11.77 -6.62 11.11
C HIS A 230 -13.05 -7.45 11.04
N GLN A 231 -13.18 -8.30 10.01
CA GLN A 231 -14.36 -9.15 9.84
C GLN A 231 -14.55 -10.16 10.98
N VAL A 232 -13.47 -10.85 11.38
CA VAL A 232 -13.52 -11.83 12.48
C VAL A 232 -13.83 -11.16 13.82
N LEU A 233 -13.16 -10.06 14.14
CA LEU A 233 -13.39 -9.33 15.40
C LEU A 233 -14.78 -8.70 15.44
N LYS A 234 -15.27 -8.16 14.31
CA LYS A 234 -16.63 -7.65 14.19
C LYS A 234 -17.66 -8.74 14.50
N GLU A 235 -17.53 -9.93 13.91
CA GLU A 235 -18.48 -11.03 14.13
C GLU A 235 -18.44 -11.49 15.60
N PHE A 236 -17.26 -11.66 16.18
CA PHE A 236 -17.07 -12.02 17.59
C PHE A 236 -17.72 -11.01 18.54
N PHE A 237 -17.39 -9.72 18.42
CA PHE A 237 -17.96 -8.69 19.29
C PHE A 237 -19.44 -8.41 19.00
N SER A 238 -19.95 -8.78 17.83
CA SER A 238 -21.40 -8.71 17.56
C SER A 238 -22.16 -9.75 18.39
N GLY A 239 -21.60 -10.94 18.57
CA GLY A 239 -22.12 -11.98 19.47
C GLY A 239 -22.05 -11.60 20.95
N HIS A 240 -21.05 -10.78 21.32
CA HIS A 240 -20.81 -10.31 22.69
C HIS A 240 -21.10 -8.81 22.92
N ARG A 241 -22.02 -8.24 22.12
CA ARG A 241 -22.28 -6.80 22.14
C ARG A 241 -22.81 -6.35 23.52
N GLY A 242 -22.09 -5.44 24.16
CA GLY A 242 -22.43 -4.91 25.48
C GLY A 242 -22.14 -5.89 26.64
N GLU A 243 -21.50 -7.02 26.37
CA GLU A 243 -21.13 -8.00 27.39
C GLU A 243 -19.72 -7.76 27.92
N VAL A 244 -19.53 -8.03 29.21
CA VAL A 244 -18.20 -8.06 29.82
C VAL A 244 -17.62 -9.45 29.62
N LEU A 245 -16.50 -9.56 28.91
CA LEU A 245 -15.80 -10.83 28.71
C LEU A 245 -15.17 -11.32 30.02
N ARG A 246 -15.50 -12.54 30.43
CA ARG A 246 -15.10 -13.11 31.73
C ARG A 246 -14.06 -14.21 31.59
N ARG A 247 -13.11 -14.26 32.52
CA ARG A 247 -12.06 -15.30 32.54
C ARG A 247 -12.60 -16.72 32.68
N SER A 248 -13.74 -16.91 33.33
CA SER A 248 -14.39 -18.21 33.44
C SER A 248 -14.88 -18.77 32.09
N LEU A 249 -15.11 -17.91 31.10
CA LEU A 249 -15.58 -18.28 29.76
C LEU A 249 -14.46 -18.23 28.71
N LEU A 250 -13.21 -17.95 29.10
CA LEU A 250 -12.10 -17.77 28.18
C LEU A 250 -11.93 -18.95 27.22
N GLY A 251 -12.09 -20.19 27.68
CA GLY A 251 -12.03 -21.38 26.81
C GLY A 251 -13.04 -21.33 25.68
N LYS A 252 -14.29 -20.90 25.96
CA LYS A 252 -15.34 -20.76 24.96
C LYS A 252 -15.04 -19.65 23.95
N TYR A 253 -14.54 -18.50 24.42
CA TYR A 253 -14.17 -17.40 23.53
C TYR A 253 -13.03 -17.78 22.58
N LEU A 254 -12.07 -18.60 23.05
CA LEU A 254 -10.97 -19.09 22.22
C LEU A 254 -11.45 -20.12 21.18
N GLU A 255 -12.39 -20.99 21.52
CA GLU A 255 -13.02 -21.91 20.56
C GLU A 255 -13.82 -21.14 19.49
N GLU A 256 -14.57 -20.12 19.91
CA GLU A 256 -15.37 -19.29 19.01
C GLU A 256 -14.51 -18.48 18.04
N ILE A 257 -13.49 -17.77 18.54
CA ILE A 257 -12.62 -16.95 17.68
C ILE A 257 -11.84 -17.82 16.68
N ARG A 258 -11.48 -19.04 17.08
CA ARG A 258 -10.86 -20.03 16.19
C ARG A 258 -11.84 -20.47 15.10
N ALA A 259 -13.09 -20.78 15.43
CA ALA A 259 -14.10 -21.13 14.44
C ALA A 259 -14.36 -20.00 13.44
N LEU A 260 -14.41 -18.74 13.91
CA LEU A 260 -14.53 -17.57 13.05
C LEU A 260 -13.31 -17.36 12.15
N ALA A 261 -12.10 -17.57 12.68
CA ALA A 261 -10.88 -17.50 11.88
C ALA A 261 -10.86 -18.58 10.78
N LEU A 262 -11.26 -19.83 11.08
CA LEU A 262 -11.37 -20.90 10.09
C LEU A 262 -12.40 -20.58 9.00
N LYS A 263 -13.51 -19.91 9.37
CA LYS A 263 -14.57 -19.52 8.43
C LYS A 263 -14.12 -18.44 7.44
N HIS A 264 -13.32 -17.46 7.88
CA HIS A 264 -12.97 -16.27 7.08
C HIS A 264 -11.58 -16.32 6.46
N TYR A 265 -10.66 -17.13 6.98
CA TYR A 265 -9.32 -17.23 6.43
C TYR A 265 -9.33 -18.07 5.14
N PRO A 266 -8.67 -17.64 4.04
CA PRO A 266 -8.68 -18.36 2.78
C PRO A 266 -8.19 -19.80 2.88
N GLU A 267 -8.87 -20.70 2.18
CA GLU A 267 -8.48 -22.10 2.04
C GLU A 267 -7.81 -22.34 0.68
N ALA A 268 -6.80 -23.20 0.67
CA ALA A 268 -6.18 -23.64 -0.56
C ALA A 268 -7.13 -24.56 -1.35
N HIS A 269 -7.18 -24.41 -2.67
CA HIS A 269 -7.84 -25.38 -3.53
C HIS A 269 -7.19 -26.77 -3.37
N GLU A 270 -7.98 -27.85 -3.49
CA GLU A 270 -7.47 -29.23 -3.37
C GLU A 270 -6.32 -29.54 -4.35
N SER A 271 -6.36 -28.91 -5.53
CA SER A 271 -5.35 -29.03 -6.59
C SER A 271 -4.10 -28.18 -6.38
N ALA A 272 -4.03 -27.35 -5.33
CA ALA A 272 -2.88 -26.50 -5.06
C ALA A 272 -1.65 -27.32 -4.62
N PRO A 273 -0.42 -26.89 -4.95
CA PRO A 273 0.80 -27.56 -4.50
C PRO A 273 0.84 -27.73 -2.97
N ILE A 274 1.43 -28.83 -2.49
CA ILE A 274 1.54 -29.12 -1.04
C ILE A 274 2.19 -27.95 -0.27
N LEU A 275 3.23 -27.34 -0.83
CA LEU A 275 3.88 -26.18 -0.22
C LEU A 275 2.91 -25.00 -0.06
N HIS A 276 2.09 -24.70 -1.07
CA HIS A 276 1.10 -23.63 -1.00
C HIS A 276 0.07 -23.90 0.11
N ARG A 277 -0.42 -25.14 0.20
CA ARG A 277 -1.35 -25.57 1.26
C ARG A 277 -0.72 -25.41 2.64
N ASN A 278 0.51 -25.90 2.83
CA ASN A 278 1.20 -25.82 4.11
C ASN A 278 1.48 -24.36 4.53
N PHE A 279 1.86 -23.49 3.60
CA PHE A 279 2.06 -22.07 3.90
C PHE A 279 0.76 -21.41 4.35
N LEU A 280 -0.35 -21.65 3.65
CA LEU A 280 -1.66 -21.11 4.04
C LEU A 280 -2.11 -21.63 5.41
N GLU A 281 -1.91 -22.92 5.70
CA GLU A 281 -2.18 -23.49 7.03
C GLU A 281 -1.32 -22.82 8.11
N LEU A 282 -0.02 -22.64 7.89
CA LEU A 282 0.87 -21.93 8.82
C LEU A 282 0.48 -20.46 9.00
N GLY A 283 0.07 -19.79 7.92
CA GLY A 283 -0.43 -18.42 7.94
C GLY A 283 -1.70 -18.32 8.79
N ARG A 284 -2.63 -19.25 8.62
CA ARG A 284 -3.88 -19.35 9.38
C ARG A 284 -3.63 -19.62 10.85
N GLU A 285 -2.75 -20.55 11.20
CA GLU A 285 -2.41 -20.83 12.61
C GLU A 285 -1.75 -19.61 13.28
N ASN A 286 -0.86 -18.89 12.58
CA ASN A 286 -0.30 -17.65 13.09
C ASN A 286 -1.35 -16.56 13.29
N PHE A 287 -2.32 -16.46 12.37
CA PHE A 287 -3.45 -15.55 12.47
C PHE A 287 -4.34 -15.88 13.67
N ILE A 288 -4.68 -17.16 13.88
CA ILE A 288 -5.43 -17.65 15.04
C ILE A 288 -4.69 -17.33 16.34
N LEU A 289 -3.39 -17.61 16.43
CA LEU A 289 -2.60 -17.33 17.63
C LEU A 289 -2.58 -15.84 17.99
N ARG A 290 -2.63 -14.93 17.00
CA ARG A 290 -2.73 -13.48 17.26
C ARG A 290 -4.11 -13.11 17.79
N LEU A 291 -5.18 -13.64 17.19
CA LEU A 291 -6.55 -13.44 17.68
C LEU A 291 -6.75 -13.99 19.10
N GLU A 292 -6.23 -15.18 19.40
CA GLU A 292 -6.30 -15.75 20.75
C GLU A 292 -5.59 -14.86 21.79
N LYS A 293 -4.48 -14.21 21.43
CA LYS A 293 -3.80 -13.23 22.30
C LYS A 293 -4.64 -11.97 22.50
N VAL A 294 -5.31 -11.49 21.45
CA VAL A 294 -6.26 -10.36 21.52
C VAL A 294 -7.39 -10.68 22.50
N ILE A 295 -8.04 -11.84 22.37
CA ILE A 295 -9.12 -12.25 23.29
C ILE A 295 -8.65 -12.38 24.74
N LYS A 296 -7.44 -12.92 24.96
CA LYS A 296 -6.86 -12.97 26.32
C LYS A 296 -6.65 -11.57 26.89
N GLU A 297 -6.13 -10.64 26.10
CA GLU A 297 -5.93 -9.26 26.54
C GLU A 297 -7.26 -8.52 26.75
N GLU A 298 -8.32 -8.81 25.99
CA GLU A 298 -9.67 -8.29 26.24
C GLU A 298 -10.24 -8.74 27.59
N VAL A 299 -10.07 -10.03 27.94
CA VAL A 299 -10.49 -10.53 29.25
C VAL A 299 -9.68 -9.87 30.38
N GLU A 300 -8.36 -9.74 30.22
CA GLU A 300 -7.53 -9.02 31.20
C GLU A 300 -7.91 -7.54 31.31
N TRP A 301 -8.25 -6.90 30.19
CA TRP A 301 -8.70 -5.52 30.16
C TRP A 301 -10.03 -5.35 30.89
N ALA A 302 -10.99 -6.27 30.67
CA ALA A 302 -12.24 -6.32 31.40
C ALA A 302 -12.00 -6.48 32.91
N GLU A 303 -11.11 -7.39 33.34
CA GLU A 303 -10.76 -7.56 34.76
C GLU A 303 -10.13 -6.29 35.36
N LYS A 304 -9.18 -5.66 34.64
CA LYS A 304 -8.47 -4.44 35.11
C LYS A 304 -9.39 -3.22 35.22
N THR A 305 -10.44 -3.17 34.40
CA THR A 305 -11.37 -2.03 34.33
C THR A 305 -12.71 -2.32 35.01
N ASP A 306 -12.82 -3.43 35.75
CA ASP A 306 -14.06 -3.90 36.39
C ASP A 306 -15.24 -4.03 35.40
N GLY A 307 -14.93 -4.38 34.15
CA GLY A 307 -15.92 -4.50 33.07
C GLY A 307 -16.61 -3.19 32.70
N ARG A 308 -16.04 -2.05 33.07
CA ARG A 308 -16.70 -0.74 32.90
C ARG A 308 -17.02 -0.39 31.46
N PHE A 309 -16.12 -0.73 30.53
CA PHE A 309 -16.28 -0.45 29.11
C PHE A 309 -16.56 -1.74 28.34
N THR A 310 -17.62 -1.74 27.54
CA THR A 310 -18.02 -2.89 26.70
C THR A 310 -18.22 -2.46 25.26
N ALA A 311 -17.91 -3.37 24.32
CA ALA A 311 -18.06 -3.13 22.89
C ALA A 311 -19.54 -2.92 22.53
N ARG A 312 -19.89 -1.72 22.06
CA ARG A 312 -21.30 -1.36 21.79
C ARG A 312 -21.57 -1.14 20.31
N TYR A 313 -20.68 -0.42 19.64
CA TYR A 313 -20.79 -0.11 18.22
C TYR A 313 -19.61 -0.70 17.48
N LEU A 314 -19.88 -1.37 16.35
CA LEU A 314 -18.88 -2.10 15.58
C LEU A 314 -19.02 -1.69 14.12
N GLU A 315 -17.92 -1.31 13.49
CA GLU A 315 -17.92 -0.78 12.12
C GLU A 315 -18.90 0.39 11.96
N LEU A 316 -18.86 1.32 12.91
CA LEU A 316 -19.75 2.47 13.00
C LEU A 316 -19.41 3.50 11.91
N GLY A 317 -20.31 3.66 10.95
CA GLY A 317 -20.13 4.51 9.79
C GLY A 317 -20.72 5.92 9.95
N PHE A 318 -20.11 6.90 9.29
CA PHE A 318 -20.68 8.23 9.08
C PHE A 318 -20.43 8.70 7.65
N GLY A 319 -21.29 9.57 7.10
CA GLY A 319 -21.14 10.13 5.75
C GLY A 319 -21.53 9.21 4.59
N GLY A 320 -22.49 8.30 4.80
CA GLY A 320 -23.13 7.55 3.71
C GLY A 320 -22.67 6.10 3.54
N ILE A 321 -21.93 5.52 4.49
CA ILE A 321 -21.66 4.07 4.50
C ILE A 321 -22.94 3.32 4.91
N LYS A 322 -23.54 2.56 3.98
CA LYS A 322 -24.71 1.69 4.27
C LYS A 322 -24.41 0.20 4.25
N LYS A 323 -23.37 -0.24 3.54
CA LYS A 323 -23.01 -1.67 3.47
C LYS A 323 -22.10 -2.02 4.63
N GLU A 324 -22.44 -3.08 5.35
CA GLU A 324 -21.63 -3.67 6.43
C GLU A 324 -21.30 -2.75 7.61
N ALA A 325 -22.09 -1.69 7.81
CA ALA A 325 -21.93 -0.75 8.92
C ALA A 325 -22.87 -1.07 10.10
N ASP A 326 -22.56 -0.53 11.29
CA ASP A 326 -23.45 -0.64 12.46
C ASP A 326 -24.84 -0.04 12.17
N GLN A 327 -25.89 -0.52 12.85
CA GLN A 327 -27.25 0.02 12.71
C GLN A 327 -27.35 1.49 13.12
N GLU A 328 -26.48 1.91 14.03
CA GLU A 328 -26.41 3.28 14.55
C GLU A 328 -25.52 4.20 13.70
N SER A 329 -25.14 3.73 12.50
CA SER A 329 -24.40 4.53 11.52
C SER A 329 -25.27 5.64 10.94
N THR A 330 -24.63 6.72 10.53
CA THR A 330 -25.31 7.91 10.02
C THR A 330 -24.97 8.20 8.56
N GLU A 331 -25.97 8.61 7.79
CA GLU A 331 -25.76 9.08 6.41
C GLU A 331 -25.13 10.48 6.37
N TRP A 332 -25.19 11.22 7.48
CA TRP A 332 -24.68 12.58 7.58
C TRP A 332 -23.15 12.58 7.66
N PRO A 333 -22.45 13.35 6.81
CA PRO A 333 -21.00 13.47 6.88
C PRO A 333 -20.56 14.35 8.04
N LEU A 334 -19.34 14.15 8.52
CA LEU A 334 -18.70 15.13 9.38
C LEU A 334 -18.33 16.34 8.53
N VAL A 335 -18.98 17.48 8.80
CA VAL A 335 -18.74 18.74 8.10
C VAL A 335 -17.77 19.60 8.89
N LEU A 336 -16.64 19.95 8.28
CA LEU A 336 -15.68 20.91 8.81
C LEU A 336 -15.75 22.19 7.98
N THR A 337 -15.83 23.33 8.65
CA THR A 337 -15.86 24.67 8.05
C THR A 337 -14.82 25.56 8.71
N GLU A 338 -14.39 26.58 7.98
CA GLU A 338 -13.55 27.65 8.53
C GLU A 338 -14.42 28.73 9.15
N GLU A 339 -13.93 29.32 10.25
CA GLU A 339 -14.59 30.44 10.93
C GLU A 339 -14.35 31.80 10.24
N THR A 340 -13.54 31.86 9.19
CA THR A 340 -13.15 33.13 8.54
C THR A 340 -14.23 33.67 7.59
N THR A 341 -14.47 34.98 7.68
CA THR A 341 -15.50 35.80 7.00
C THR A 341 -15.47 35.79 5.45
N THR A 342 -14.54 35.10 4.80
CA THR A 342 -14.46 35.02 3.34
C THR A 342 -15.33 33.88 2.81
N ARG A 343 -16.45 34.23 2.14
CA ARG A 343 -17.49 33.36 1.54
C ARG A 343 -17.01 32.35 0.46
N THR A 344 -15.72 32.08 0.31
CA THR A 344 -15.15 31.37 -0.85
C THR A 344 -14.57 29.98 -0.56
N THR A 345 -14.49 29.52 0.69
CA THR A 345 -13.99 28.17 1.01
C THR A 345 -15.12 27.15 1.05
N LEU A 346 -15.02 26.10 0.23
CA LEU A 346 -15.98 24.99 0.22
C LEU A 346 -15.90 24.22 1.55
N PRO A 347 -17.03 23.81 2.14
CA PRO A 347 -17.02 22.97 3.32
C PRO A 347 -16.36 21.61 3.01
N LEU A 348 -15.63 21.08 3.98
CA LEU A 348 -15.04 19.74 3.90
C LEU A 348 -16.03 18.73 4.47
N HIS A 349 -16.57 17.86 3.62
CA HIS A 349 -17.44 16.78 4.02
C HIS A 349 -16.62 15.49 4.16
N LEU A 350 -16.72 14.82 5.30
CA LEU A 350 -15.97 13.61 5.58
C LEU A 350 -16.87 12.42 5.85
N TRP A 351 -16.43 11.27 5.37
CA TRP A 351 -16.96 9.96 5.75
C TRP A 351 -15.87 9.09 6.38
N GLY A 352 -16.28 8.11 7.15
CA GLY A 352 -15.37 7.16 7.77
C GLY A 352 -16.10 5.99 8.40
N LYS A 353 -15.35 4.92 8.68
CA LYS A 353 -15.81 3.73 9.37
C LYS A 353 -14.95 3.56 10.62
N ILE A 354 -15.58 3.51 11.78
CA ILE A 354 -14.92 3.38 13.07
C ILE A 354 -15.04 1.91 13.51
N ASP A 355 -13.92 1.21 13.64
CA ASP A 355 -13.94 -0.24 13.88
C ASP A 355 -14.72 -0.65 15.12
N ARG A 356 -14.49 0.06 16.24
CA ARG A 356 -15.12 -0.26 17.52
C ARG A 356 -15.27 0.98 18.40
N VAL A 357 -16.43 1.12 19.02
CA VAL A 357 -16.68 2.10 20.08
C VAL A 357 -17.21 1.38 21.31
N ASP A 358 -16.46 1.52 22.41
CA ASP A 358 -16.81 0.97 23.71
C ASP A 358 -17.49 2.03 24.56
N THR A 359 -18.50 1.65 25.32
CA THR A 359 -19.24 2.59 26.17
C THR A 359 -19.36 2.07 27.60
N ASP A 360 -19.40 3.01 28.56
CA ASP A 360 -19.78 2.72 29.94
C ASP A 360 -21.24 3.11 30.24
N THR A 361 -21.69 2.83 31.46
CA THR A 361 -23.04 3.18 31.95
C THR A 361 -23.22 4.67 32.21
N ASN A 362 -22.12 5.43 32.33
CA ASN A 362 -22.12 6.86 32.64
C ASN A 362 -22.14 7.73 31.37
N GLY A 363 -22.37 7.12 30.20
CA GLY A 363 -22.39 7.84 28.94
C GLY A 363 -21.01 8.29 28.49
N ARG A 364 -19.94 7.60 28.89
CA ARG A 364 -18.59 7.83 28.36
C ARG A 364 -18.25 6.79 27.30
N PHE A 365 -17.31 7.11 26.43
CA PHE A 365 -16.90 6.19 25.36
C PHE A 365 -15.41 6.22 25.03
N ILE A 366 -14.93 5.11 24.48
CA ILE A 366 -13.57 4.93 23.95
C ILE A 366 -13.68 4.43 22.51
N ILE A 367 -12.91 5.04 21.60
CA ILE A 367 -12.80 4.57 20.21
C ILE A 367 -11.55 3.70 20.06
N TYR A 368 -11.70 2.55 19.39
CA TYR A 368 -10.59 1.70 18.99
C TYR A 368 -10.54 1.53 17.48
N ASP A 369 -9.33 1.66 16.93
CA ASP A 369 -9.02 1.35 15.53
C ASP A 369 -7.99 0.21 15.50
N TYR A 370 -8.34 -0.91 14.86
CA TYR A 370 -7.50 -2.10 14.82
C TYR A 370 -6.37 -1.91 13.81
N LYS A 371 -5.13 -2.15 14.24
CA LYS A 371 -3.95 -2.12 13.37
C LYS A 371 -3.20 -3.46 13.44
N SER A 372 -3.12 -4.16 12.31
CA SER A 372 -2.23 -5.31 12.15
C SER A 372 -0.75 -4.87 12.16
N GLY A 373 -0.45 -3.66 11.70
CA GLY A 373 0.91 -3.09 11.72
C GLY A 373 1.37 -2.54 13.07
N ASN A 374 2.54 -1.89 13.06
CA ASN A 374 2.98 -1.10 14.21
C ASN A 374 2.09 0.16 14.34
N PRO A 375 1.53 0.42 15.53
CA PRO A 375 0.75 1.65 15.75
C PRO A 375 1.68 2.86 15.64
N PRO A 376 1.21 3.95 15.00
CA PRO A 376 2.01 5.13 14.73
C PRO A 376 2.42 5.88 16.01
N LEU A 377 3.34 6.84 15.87
CA LEU A 377 3.80 7.65 16.98
C LEU A 377 2.78 8.75 17.30
N PHE A 378 2.55 8.99 18.59
CA PHE A 378 1.67 10.08 19.07
C PHE A 378 2.04 11.44 18.47
N LYS A 379 3.35 11.70 18.27
CA LYS A 379 3.85 12.92 17.63
C LYS A 379 3.24 13.17 16.25
N GLN A 380 2.97 12.13 15.46
CA GLN A 380 2.37 12.28 14.13
C GLN A 380 0.90 12.70 14.20
N ILE A 381 0.18 12.30 15.26
CA ILE A 381 -1.18 12.77 15.56
C ILE A 381 -1.11 14.25 15.98
N GLN A 382 -0.19 14.58 16.88
CA GLN A 382 -0.01 15.95 17.38
C GLN A 382 0.39 16.94 16.27
N GLU A 383 1.24 16.52 15.33
CA GLU A 383 1.61 17.30 14.13
C GLU A 383 0.47 17.39 13.09
N GLY A 384 -0.63 16.65 13.30
CA GLY A 384 -1.79 16.60 12.41
C GLY A 384 -1.54 15.87 11.08
N LYS A 385 -0.55 14.98 11.04
CA LYS A 385 -0.31 14.07 9.90
C LYS A 385 -1.25 12.87 9.92
N LEU A 386 -1.68 12.47 11.12
CA LEU A 386 -2.67 11.41 11.34
C LEU A 386 -3.92 12.02 11.92
N LEU A 387 -5.01 11.89 11.17
CA LEU A 387 -6.28 12.57 11.38
C LEU A 387 -7.41 11.60 11.74
N GLN A 388 -7.23 10.28 11.56
CA GLN A 388 -8.26 9.27 11.86
C GLN A 388 -8.83 9.42 13.27
N LEU A 389 -8.02 9.23 14.32
CA LEU A 389 -8.52 9.25 15.70
C LEU A 389 -9.14 10.61 16.11
N PRO A 390 -8.51 11.78 15.88
CA PRO A 390 -9.12 13.07 16.18
C PRO A 390 -10.46 13.31 15.46
N LEU A 391 -10.53 12.98 14.17
CA LEU A 391 -11.74 13.22 13.38
C LEU A 391 -12.84 12.19 13.67
N TYR A 392 -12.50 10.96 14.06
CA TYR A 392 -13.46 9.98 14.56
C TYR A 392 -14.05 10.40 15.90
N LEU A 393 -13.25 10.93 16.82
CA LEU A 393 -13.76 11.55 18.05
C LEU A 393 -14.76 12.65 17.72
N LEU A 394 -14.41 13.58 16.82
CA LEU A 394 -15.32 14.64 16.39
C LEU A 394 -16.59 14.12 15.72
N ALA A 395 -16.49 13.11 14.87
CA ALA A 395 -17.64 12.51 14.20
C ALA A 395 -18.60 11.89 15.22
N VAL A 396 -18.09 11.09 16.17
CA VAL A 396 -18.92 10.48 17.22
C VAL A 396 -19.56 11.55 18.09
N ILE A 397 -18.79 12.54 18.56
CA ILE A 397 -19.31 13.62 19.42
C ILE A 397 -20.36 14.46 18.68
N ARG A 398 -20.17 14.81 17.41
CA ARG A 398 -21.09 15.73 16.73
C ARG A 398 -22.32 15.04 16.13
N LEU A 399 -22.19 13.79 15.70
CA LEU A 399 -23.20 13.14 14.87
C LEU A 399 -23.95 12.00 15.55
N ILE A 400 -23.31 11.29 16.49
CA ILE A 400 -23.83 10.00 16.99
C ILE A 400 -24.13 10.08 18.49
N LEU A 401 -23.18 10.54 19.30
CA LEU A 401 -23.26 10.57 20.76
C LEU A 401 -23.01 11.99 21.33
N PRO A 402 -23.85 12.99 21.01
CA PRO A 402 -23.61 14.39 21.37
C PRO A 402 -23.71 14.73 22.86
N THR A 403 -24.37 13.89 23.64
CA THR A 403 -24.50 14.05 25.09
C THR A 403 -23.51 13.20 25.87
N ARG A 404 -22.58 12.52 25.19
CA ARG A 404 -21.64 11.57 25.78
C ARG A 404 -20.22 12.13 25.79
N GLU A 405 -19.45 11.74 26.80
CA GLU A 405 -18.10 12.25 27.00
C GLU A 405 -17.04 11.30 26.43
N PRO A 406 -16.09 11.80 25.61
CA PRO A 406 -14.97 11.01 25.15
C PRO A 406 -13.97 10.78 26.27
N VAL A 407 -13.60 9.52 26.50
CA VAL A 407 -12.45 9.16 27.35
C VAL A 407 -11.16 9.19 26.52
N GLY A 408 -11.23 8.73 25.28
CA GLY A 408 -10.09 8.66 24.38
C GLY A 408 -10.38 7.93 23.08
N ALA A 409 -9.39 7.92 22.20
CA ALA A 409 -9.36 7.13 20.98
C ALA A 409 -7.96 6.54 20.81
N ALA A 410 -7.86 5.24 20.50
CA ALA A 410 -6.57 4.57 20.44
C ALA A 410 -6.47 3.53 19.33
N TYR A 411 -5.23 3.33 18.86
CA TYR A 411 -4.90 2.23 17.99
C TYR A 411 -4.74 0.96 18.83
N TYR A 412 -5.50 -0.07 18.46
CA TYR A 412 -5.35 -1.39 19.03
C TYR A 412 -4.46 -2.24 18.12
N SER A 413 -3.19 -2.36 18.52
CA SER A 413 -2.22 -3.18 17.79
C SER A 413 -2.48 -4.65 18.03
N LEU A 414 -2.89 -5.36 16.99
CA LEU A 414 -3.16 -6.81 17.03
C LEU A 414 -1.86 -7.61 17.21
N ASN A 415 -0.76 -7.14 16.60
CA ASN A 415 0.54 -7.79 16.70
C ASN A 415 1.20 -7.64 18.09
N LYS A 416 1.04 -6.48 18.73
CA LYS A 416 1.61 -6.20 20.06
C LYS A 416 0.63 -6.40 21.21
N THR A 417 -0.63 -6.72 20.90
CA THR A 417 -1.76 -6.76 21.85
C THR A 417 -1.73 -5.59 22.82
N ASN A 418 -1.76 -4.37 22.25
CA ASN A 418 -1.68 -3.14 23.02
C ASN A 418 -2.67 -2.11 22.46
N ARG A 419 -3.53 -1.61 23.35
CA ARG A 419 -4.61 -0.66 23.06
C ARG A 419 -4.40 0.75 23.65
N LEU A 420 -3.23 1.03 24.24
CA LEU A 420 -2.99 2.28 24.99
C LEU A 420 -2.40 3.40 24.13
N ARG A 421 -1.97 3.13 22.89
CA ARG A 421 -1.38 4.14 22.02
C ARG A 421 -2.47 4.94 21.31
N GLY A 422 -2.67 6.18 21.74
CA GLY A 422 -3.73 7.02 21.22
C GLY A 422 -3.79 8.38 21.90
N ILE A 423 -4.97 8.98 21.84
CA ILE A 423 -5.34 10.24 22.46
C ILE A 423 -6.21 9.89 23.67
N TRP A 424 -5.82 10.32 24.86
CA TRP A 424 -6.53 10.02 26.09
C TRP A 424 -6.73 11.29 26.90
N ARG A 425 -7.94 11.49 27.42
CA ARG A 425 -8.29 12.66 28.22
C ARG A 425 -8.03 12.37 29.70
N GLN A 426 -7.10 13.10 30.31
CA GLN A 426 -6.58 12.83 31.66
C GLN A 426 -7.68 12.80 32.72
N VAL A 427 -8.63 13.74 32.68
CA VAL A 427 -9.73 13.84 33.64
C VAL A 427 -10.72 12.68 33.55
N ALA A 428 -10.75 11.96 32.42
CA ALA A 428 -11.65 10.85 32.17
C ALA A 428 -11.04 9.48 32.53
N LEU A 429 -9.78 9.42 32.96
CA LEU A 429 -9.06 8.18 33.33
C LEU A 429 -9.31 7.75 34.80
N ASP A 430 -10.56 7.83 35.26
CA ASP A 430 -10.99 7.46 36.62
C ASP A 430 -11.46 5.99 36.73
N PHE A 431 -10.85 5.07 35.97
CA PHE A 431 -11.25 3.65 35.88
C PHE A 431 -10.10 2.66 36.04
N GLY A 432 -9.09 3.02 36.85
CA GLY A 432 -8.03 2.09 37.25
C GLY A 432 -6.88 1.92 36.24
N ILE A 433 -6.88 2.65 35.13
CA ILE A 433 -5.83 2.59 34.11
C ILE A 433 -4.97 3.85 34.13
N LYS A 434 -3.64 3.66 34.24
CA LYS A 434 -2.66 4.74 34.13
C LYS A 434 -2.08 4.78 32.73
N ILE A 435 -2.31 5.88 32.01
CA ILE A 435 -1.81 6.08 30.65
C ILE A 435 -0.78 7.21 30.66
N ARG A 436 0.42 6.93 30.16
CA ARG A 436 1.46 7.94 29.99
C ARG A 436 1.13 8.80 28.77
N GLY A 437 1.23 10.12 28.92
CA GLY A 437 0.93 11.06 27.84
C GLY A 437 -0.57 11.33 27.63
N ALA A 438 -1.41 11.07 28.65
CA ALA A 438 -2.77 11.58 28.67
C ALA A 438 -2.76 13.12 28.66
N LEU A 439 -3.72 13.72 27.98
CA LEU A 439 -3.83 15.16 27.74
C LEU A 439 -4.76 15.79 28.77
N ASP A 440 -4.36 16.94 29.29
CA ASP A 440 -5.31 17.83 29.97
C ASP A 440 -6.31 18.43 28.97
N ASP A 441 -7.35 19.08 29.47
CA ASP A 441 -8.45 19.58 28.64
C ASP A 441 -7.99 20.62 27.61
N GLY A 442 -7.02 21.48 27.96
CA GLY A 442 -6.45 22.46 27.03
C GLY A 442 -5.67 21.79 25.90
N ALA A 443 -4.77 20.87 26.24
CA ALA A 443 -3.99 20.12 25.24
C ALA A 443 -4.87 19.21 24.37
N TRP A 444 -5.97 18.69 24.91
CA TRP A 444 -6.97 17.93 24.16
C TRP A 444 -7.67 18.82 23.13
N GLU A 445 -8.18 19.98 23.56
CA GLU A 445 -8.82 20.96 22.67
C GLU A 445 -7.87 21.45 21.57
N ASP A 446 -6.62 21.77 21.93
CA ASP A 446 -5.58 22.18 20.99
C ASP A 446 -5.29 21.09 19.94
N LEU A 447 -5.21 19.82 20.35
CA LEU A 447 -4.95 18.71 19.43
C LEU A 447 -6.11 18.52 18.44
N ILE A 448 -7.35 18.58 18.92
CA ILE A 448 -8.55 18.45 18.08
C ILE A 448 -8.68 19.64 17.13
N ALA A 449 -8.42 20.86 17.62
CA ALA A 449 -8.41 22.08 16.82
C ALA A 449 -7.29 22.06 15.75
N ASN A 450 -6.09 21.62 16.11
CA ASN A 450 -4.99 21.46 15.16
C ASN A 450 -5.34 20.43 14.07
N SER A 451 -5.88 19.27 14.45
CA SER A 451 -6.29 18.22 13.51
C SER A 451 -7.35 18.73 12.53
N THR A 452 -8.34 19.51 13.02
CA THR A 452 -9.35 20.17 12.19
C THR A 452 -8.72 21.16 11.21
N ARG A 453 -7.79 22.00 11.70
CA ARG A 453 -7.08 22.99 10.88
C ARG A 453 -6.24 22.33 9.78
N GLN A 454 -5.56 21.23 10.10
CA GLN A 454 -4.72 20.49 9.16
C GLN A 454 -5.58 19.78 8.09
N ALA A 455 -6.71 19.18 8.48
CA ALA A 455 -7.70 18.66 7.51
C ALA A 455 -8.18 19.76 6.56
N LEU A 456 -8.52 20.93 7.13
CA LEU A 456 -8.67 22.24 6.48
C LEU A 456 -7.67 22.48 5.36
N GLN A 457 -6.41 22.56 5.78
CA GLN A 457 -5.28 22.91 4.93
C GLN A 457 -5.04 21.88 3.84
N TYR A 458 -5.12 20.59 4.13
CA TYR A 458 -4.95 19.52 3.15
C TYR A 458 -6.02 19.59 2.07
N TYR A 459 -7.29 19.77 2.47
CA TYR A 459 -8.38 19.92 1.51
C TYR A 459 -8.20 21.14 0.61
N ARG A 460 -7.77 22.28 1.14
CA ARG A 460 -7.44 23.45 0.31
C ARG A 460 -6.34 23.16 -0.71
N GLY A 461 -5.29 22.44 -0.31
CA GLY A 461 -4.20 22.05 -1.22
C GLY A 461 -4.71 21.16 -2.35
N ILE A 462 -5.58 20.19 -2.04
CA ILE A 462 -6.25 19.35 -3.04
C ILE A 462 -7.05 20.20 -4.04
N LEU A 463 -7.86 21.15 -3.55
CA LEU A 463 -8.67 22.03 -4.41
C LEU A 463 -7.80 22.95 -5.29
N ARG A 464 -6.62 23.35 -4.81
CA ARG A 464 -5.62 24.12 -5.56
C ARG A 464 -4.79 23.26 -6.52
N GLY A 465 -5.00 21.94 -6.53
CA GLY A 465 -4.22 21.03 -7.35
C GLY A 465 -2.74 20.98 -6.94
N ASP A 466 -2.46 21.18 -5.66
CA ASP A 466 -1.12 21.11 -5.08
C ASP A 466 -0.78 19.64 -4.80
N PHE A 467 -0.02 18.99 -5.68
CA PHE A 467 0.41 17.59 -5.49
C PHE A 467 1.92 17.41 -5.45
N PRO A 468 2.63 18.11 -4.54
CA PRO A 468 4.08 17.98 -4.46
C PRO A 468 4.54 16.60 -4.04
N PHE A 469 5.77 16.28 -4.46
CA PHE A 469 6.47 15.08 -4.02
C PHE A 469 6.78 15.20 -2.52
N CYS A 470 6.55 14.12 -1.78
CA CYS A 470 7.01 14.06 -0.39
C CYS A 470 8.55 14.11 -0.33
N PRO A 471 9.14 14.68 0.73
CA PRO A 471 10.59 14.65 0.94
C PRO A 471 11.16 13.24 0.86
N GLN A 472 12.39 13.09 0.35
CA GLN A 472 13.00 11.77 0.15
C GLN A 472 13.09 10.96 1.46
N GLU A 473 13.35 11.61 2.58
CA GLU A 473 13.46 10.99 3.91
C GLU A 473 12.12 10.44 4.43
N GLN A 474 11.00 11.01 3.96
CA GLN A 474 9.64 10.67 4.38
C GLN A 474 8.96 9.69 3.42
N CYS A 475 9.57 9.44 2.26
CA CYS A 475 9.02 8.56 1.23
C CYS A 475 9.22 7.08 1.59
N SER A 476 8.10 6.34 1.72
CA SER A 476 8.12 4.89 1.97
C SER A 476 8.94 4.14 0.93
N SER A 477 9.74 3.16 1.38
CA SER A 477 10.46 2.24 0.50
C SER A 477 9.53 1.36 -0.34
N TYR A 478 8.31 1.13 0.18
CA TYR A 478 7.25 0.32 -0.45
C TYR A 478 6.25 1.18 -1.24
N CYS A 479 6.57 2.43 -1.56
CA CYS A 479 5.68 3.27 -2.35
C CYS A 479 5.53 2.72 -3.78
N GLU A 480 4.32 2.33 -4.14
CA GLU A 480 3.97 1.80 -5.47
C GLU A 480 4.21 2.79 -6.62
N PHE A 481 4.09 4.09 -6.36
CA PHE A 481 4.26 5.13 -7.38
C PHE A 481 5.71 5.64 -7.51
N ARG A 482 6.69 4.96 -6.89
CA ARG A 482 8.09 5.40 -6.87
C ARG A 482 8.70 5.50 -8.27
N THR A 483 8.30 4.63 -9.19
CA THR A 483 8.73 4.65 -10.60
C THR A 483 8.14 5.82 -11.37
N ILE A 484 6.95 6.29 -10.98
CA ILE A 484 6.27 7.43 -11.60
C ILE A 484 6.87 8.75 -11.12
N CYS A 485 7.04 8.92 -9.80
CA CYS A 485 7.64 10.14 -9.25
C CYS A 485 9.14 10.24 -9.53
N ARG A 486 9.79 9.13 -9.90
CA ARG A 486 11.24 9.03 -10.20
C ARG A 486 12.10 9.59 -9.06
N ARG A 487 11.81 9.14 -7.83
CA ARG A 487 12.46 9.57 -6.56
C ARG A 487 13.98 9.77 -6.62
N THR A 488 14.70 9.02 -7.46
CA THR A 488 16.16 9.10 -7.60
C THR A 488 16.67 10.37 -8.27
N ILE A 489 15.80 11.12 -8.95
CA ILE A 489 16.16 12.25 -9.83
C ILE A 489 15.93 13.62 -9.17
N TRP A 490 15.00 13.72 -8.21
CA TRP A 490 14.57 15.00 -7.63
C TRP A 490 15.00 15.12 -6.16
N GLY A 491 15.58 16.25 -5.78
CA GLY A 491 16.06 16.49 -4.40
C GLY A 491 17.53 16.12 -4.15
N LYS A 492 18.31 15.80 -5.20
CA LYS A 492 19.76 16.02 -5.11
C LYS A 492 19.96 17.53 -5.22
N GLU A 493 20.09 18.21 -4.08
CA GLU A 493 20.76 19.49 -4.09
C GLU A 493 22.06 19.28 -4.87
N ALA A 494 22.28 20.10 -5.89
CA ALA A 494 23.60 20.18 -6.50
C ALA A 494 24.54 20.46 -5.33
N LYS A 495 25.36 19.48 -4.94
CA LYS A 495 26.57 19.77 -4.19
C LYS A 495 27.32 20.70 -5.12
N VAL A 496 27.22 22.00 -4.83
CA VAL A 496 28.14 22.99 -5.37
C VAL A 496 29.48 22.53 -4.83
N GLU A 497 30.22 21.80 -5.65
CA GLU A 497 31.65 21.60 -5.47
C GLU A 497 32.24 23.01 -5.48
N ASN A 498 32.41 23.57 -4.28
CA ASN A 498 33.37 24.63 -4.05
C ASN A 498 34.76 24.00 -4.17
N GLU A 499 35.17 23.70 -5.40
CA GLU A 499 36.59 23.70 -5.74
C GLU A 499 36.95 25.16 -6.06
N ALA A 500 37.32 25.88 -5.01
CA ALA A 500 38.03 27.14 -5.13
C ALA A 500 39.54 26.84 -5.10
N GLU A 501 40.18 27.26 -6.19
CA GLU A 501 41.58 27.67 -6.41
C GLU A 501 42.67 27.29 -5.39
#